data_AF-K7F7M0-F1
#
_entry.id   AF-K7F7M0-F1
#
_cell.length_a   1.000
_cell.length_b   1.000
_cell.length_c   1.000
_cell.angle_alpha   90.00
_cell.angle_beta   90.00
_cell.angle_gamma   90.00
#
_symmetry.space_group_name_H-M   'P 1'
#
loop_
_entity.id
_entity.type
_entity.pdbx_description
1 polymer ?
#
loop_
_entity_poly.entity_id
_entity_poly.type
_entity_poly.pdbx_seq_one_letter_code
_entity_poly.pdbx_strand_id
1 'polypeptide(L)'
;MPKSIERLRCRRCVVVGNSNSIRGRGFGAVIDSHNVVIRLNNAPVKDHKADVGERTSIRLFFPESAVPNPLDNNNNETLMVLIPFKSLDFTWVMEMLLDTRNKTVEGFWRKPPSEWKWNTSYLRILHPYVTYQATYKLLQLKKKGKQYSTTGIIALNLALHICHEVNIVGFGYPERHDNTTPVHYYDTEHLSQELFMMHNITAEQEWLLKMIERGMISDLMRP
;
A
#
# COMPACT_ATOMS: atom_id res chain seq x y z
N MET A 1 3.64 17.24 0.44
CA MET A 1 2.89 16.68 1.59
C MET A 1 2.01 17.79 2.17
N PRO A 2 1.03 17.52 3.05
CA PRO A 2 0.33 18.60 3.76
C PRO A 2 1.32 19.42 4.58
N LYS A 3 1.14 20.76 4.63
CA LYS A 3 2.05 21.67 5.34
C LYS A 3 2.23 21.32 6.83
N SER A 4 1.20 20.77 7.46
CA SER A 4 1.24 20.29 8.85
C SER A 4 2.28 19.18 9.06
N ILE A 5 2.42 18.27 8.09
CA ILE A 5 3.39 17.16 8.14
C ILE A 5 4.78 17.65 7.75
N GLU A 6 4.89 18.57 6.78
CA GLU A 6 6.18 19.13 6.33
C GLU A 6 6.90 19.94 7.41
N ARG A 7 6.15 20.53 8.36
CA ARG A 7 6.71 21.32 9.47
C ARG A 7 7.22 20.47 10.63
N LEU A 8 6.98 19.16 10.62
CA LEU A 8 7.43 18.27 11.70
C LEU A 8 8.95 18.12 11.67
N ARG A 9 9.59 18.37 12.82
CA ARG A 9 11.04 18.17 12.98
C ARG A 9 11.44 16.71 12.80
N CYS A 10 10.65 15.78 13.36
CA CYS A 10 10.80 14.34 13.16
C CYS A 10 9.47 13.80 12.64
N ARG A 11 9.52 13.02 11.55
CA ARG A 11 8.35 12.49 10.85
C ARG A 11 8.34 11.00 11.09
N ARG A 12 7.58 10.58 12.10
CA ARG A 12 7.35 9.18 12.42
C ARG A 12 6.24 8.64 11.55
N CYS A 13 6.59 7.72 10.69
CA CYS A 13 5.66 7.08 9.77
C CYS A 13 5.44 5.64 10.16
N VAL A 14 4.23 5.15 9.92
CA VAL A 14 3.93 3.72 9.94
C VAL A 14 3.34 3.31 8.59
N VAL A 15 3.88 2.25 8.00
CA VAL A 15 3.27 1.57 6.86
C VAL A 15 2.46 0.40 7.40
N VAL A 16 1.16 0.39 7.12
CA VAL A 16 0.24 -0.68 7.53
C VAL A 16 0.07 -1.62 6.34
N GLY A 17 0.64 -2.81 6.46
CA GLY A 17 0.42 -3.89 5.52
C GLY A 17 -0.95 -4.55 5.73
N ASN A 18 -1.31 -5.46 4.82
CA ASN A 18 -2.63 -6.07 4.81
C ASN A 18 -2.66 -7.46 5.47
N SER A 19 -1.55 -7.95 6.02
CA SER A 19 -1.42 -9.32 6.50
C SER A 19 -2.44 -9.67 7.58
N ASN A 20 -3.00 -10.88 7.51
CA ASN A 20 -3.89 -11.43 8.54
C ASN A 20 -3.23 -11.51 9.93
N SER A 21 -1.90 -11.44 10.02
CA SER A 21 -1.15 -11.47 11.28
C SER A 21 -1.55 -10.38 12.28
N ILE A 22 -2.07 -9.25 11.80
CA ILE A 22 -2.50 -8.11 12.63
C ILE A 22 -3.89 -8.32 13.28
N ARG A 23 -4.68 -9.28 12.80
CA ARG A 23 -6.05 -9.51 13.26
C ARG A 23 -6.09 -9.92 14.74
N GLY A 24 -6.91 -9.24 15.53
CA GLY A 24 -7.08 -9.46 16.96
C GLY A 24 -5.88 -9.05 17.83
N ARG A 25 -4.95 -8.25 17.30
CA ARG A 25 -3.73 -7.85 18.01
C ARG A 25 -3.82 -6.47 18.67
N GLY A 26 -4.84 -5.66 18.35
CA GLY A 26 -5.07 -4.39 19.04
C GLY A 26 -4.07 -3.27 18.74
N PHE A 27 -3.41 -3.28 17.56
CA PHE A 27 -2.41 -2.27 17.19
C PHE A 27 -2.98 -0.89 16.85
N GLY A 28 -4.32 -0.72 16.82
CA GLY A 28 -4.93 0.47 16.26
C GLY A 28 -4.51 1.78 16.93
N ALA A 29 -4.45 1.81 18.27
CA ALA A 29 -3.98 2.99 19.01
C ALA A 29 -2.51 3.30 18.74
N VAL A 30 -1.66 2.27 18.61
CA VAL A 30 -0.23 2.43 18.31
C VAL A 30 -0.06 2.98 16.90
N ILE A 31 -0.80 2.46 15.92
CA ILE A 31 -0.80 2.98 14.54
C ILE A 31 -1.19 4.45 14.53
N ASP A 32 -2.30 4.80 15.18
CA ASP A 32 -2.83 6.16 15.18
C ASP A 32 -1.98 7.16 15.97
N SER A 33 -1.02 6.70 16.78
CA SER A 33 -0.04 7.55 17.46
C SER A 33 1.02 8.15 16.52
N HIS A 34 1.16 7.60 15.30
CA HIS A 34 2.15 8.07 14.33
C HIS A 34 1.75 9.39 13.67
N ASN A 35 2.74 10.13 13.17
CA ASN A 35 2.48 11.38 12.47
C ASN A 35 1.86 11.13 11.09
N VAL A 36 2.34 10.09 10.40
CA VAL A 36 1.91 9.70 9.06
C VAL A 36 1.53 8.22 9.07
N VAL A 37 0.31 7.91 8.65
CA VAL A 37 -0.16 6.54 8.46
C VAL A 37 -0.30 6.26 6.97
N ILE A 38 0.49 5.31 6.46
CA ILE A 38 0.51 4.92 5.05
C ILE A 38 -0.21 3.57 4.91
N ARG A 39 -1.30 3.52 4.15
CA ARG A 39 -2.08 2.31 3.87
C ARG A 39 -2.02 1.93 2.40
N LEU A 40 -2.37 0.68 2.10
CA LEU A 40 -2.17 0.08 0.80
C LEU A 40 -3.49 -0.45 0.24
N ASN A 41 -3.65 -0.36 -1.09
CA ASN A 41 -4.72 -1.00 -1.85
C ASN A 41 -6.11 -0.62 -1.32
N ASN A 42 -7.04 -1.59 -1.30
CA ASN A 42 -8.44 -1.47 -0.87
C ASN A 42 -8.68 -1.92 0.59
N ALA A 43 -7.65 -1.97 1.44
CA ALA A 43 -7.76 -2.53 2.78
C ALA A 43 -8.79 -1.76 3.65
N PRO A 44 -9.84 -2.39 4.18
CA PRO A 44 -10.85 -1.70 4.97
C PRO A 44 -10.32 -1.30 6.35
N VAL A 45 -10.88 -0.23 6.88
CA VAL A 45 -10.53 0.34 8.20
C VAL A 45 -11.74 0.33 9.13
N LYS A 46 -12.92 0.69 8.62
CA LYS A 46 -14.12 0.98 9.42
C LYS A 46 -14.47 -0.10 10.44
N ASP A 47 -14.38 -1.37 10.04
CA ASP A 47 -14.78 -2.52 10.86
C ASP A 47 -13.59 -3.20 11.57
N HIS A 48 -12.37 -2.67 11.39
CA HIS A 48 -11.12 -3.26 11.91
C HIS A 48 -10.31 -2.29 12.78
N LYS A 49 -10.89 -1.14 13.16
CA LYS A 49 -10.18 -0.04 13.83
C LYS A 49 -9.38 -0.44 15.07
N ALA A 50 -9.87 -1.43 15.82
CA ALA A 50 -9.17 -1.94 17.00
C ALA A 50 -7.76 -2.47 16.65
N ASP A 51 -7.64 -3.14 15.51
CA ASP A 51 -6.39 -3.74 15.06
C ASP A 51 -5.58 -2.81 14.16
N VAL A 52 -6.26 -2.08 13.25
CA VAL A 52 -5.58 -1.34 12.19
C VAL A 52 -5.59 0.18 12.37
N GLY A 53 -6.27 0.71 13.39
CA GLY A 53 -6.42 2.14 13.63
C GLY A 53 -7.40 2.80 12.65
N GLU A 54 -7.76 4.06 12.89
CA GLU A 54 -8.72 4.80 12.07
C GLU A 54 -8.03 5.82 11.14
N ARG A 55 -6.85 6.32 11.51
CA ARG A 55 -6.19 7.39 10.77
C ARG A 55 -5.56 6.86 9.49
N THR A 56 -5.65 7.64 8.42
CA THR A 56 -4.93 7.41 7.17
C THR A 56 -4.44 8.76 6.65
N SER A 57 -3.14 8.88 6.40
CA SER A 57 -2.54 10.10 5.83
C SER A 57 -2.29 9.95 4.35
N ILE A 58 -1.80 8.77 3.93
CA ILE A 58 -1.55 8.42 2.55
C ILE A 58 -2.14 7.04 2.29
N ARG A 59 -2.84 6.87 1.17
CA ARG A 59 -3.22 5.55 0.67
C ARG A 59 -2.67 5.35 -0.74
N LEU A 60 -1.79 4.37 -0.91
CA LEU A 60 -1.29 3.98 -2.21
C LEU A 60 -2.27 3.00 -2.86
N PHE A 61 -2.64 3.27 -4.09
CA PHE A 61 -3.61 2.46 -4.83
C PHE A 61 -3.30 2.47 -6.33
N PHE A 62 -3.92 1.55 -7.05
CA PHE A 62 -3.98 1.50 -8.51
C PHE A 62 -5.41 1.16 -8.93
N PRO A 63 -5.82 1.33 -10.21
CA PRO A 63 -7.23 1.23 -10.60
C PRO A 63 -7.92 -0.05 -10.16
N GLU A 64 -7.27 -1.20 -10.31
CA GLU A 64 -7.82 -2.51 -9.92
C GLU A 64 -7.95 -2.70 -8.40
N SER A 65 -7.28 -1.86 -7.60
CA SER A 65 -7.41 -1.82 -6.14
C SER A 65 -8.21 -0.61 -5.65
N ALA A 66 -8.82 0.17 -6.53
CA ALA A 66 -9.63 1.32 -6.16
C ALA A 66 -11.02 0.87 -5.70
N VAL A 67 -11.62 1.65 -4.80
CA VAL A 67 -13.01 1.47 -4.37
C VAL A 67 -13.86 2.68 -4.80
N PRO A 68 -15.15 2.50 -5.13
CA PRO A 68 -15.98 3.60 -5.63
C PRO A 68 -16.05 4.82 -4.71
N ASN A 69 -16.10 4.58 -3.39
CA ASN A 69 -16.13 5.63 -2.37
C ASN A 69 -14.97 5.46 -1.38
N PRO A 70 -13.80 6.08 -1.63
CA PRO A 70 -12.67 5.93 -0.73
C PRO A 70 -12.91 6.52 0.67
N LEU A 71 -13.89 7.44 0.84
CA LEU A 71 -14.19 8.03 2.15
C LEU A 71 -14.66 7.01 3.19
N ASP A 72 -15.20 5.86 2.76
CA ASP A 72 -15.68 4.82 3.67
C ASP A 72 -14.56 4.25 4.57
N ASN A 73 -13.30 4.36 4.12
CA ASN A 73 -12.14 3.78 4.79
C ASN A 73 -10.95 4.76 4.89
N ASN A 74 -11.19 6.06 4.76
CA ASN A 74 -10.17 7.10 4.77
C ASN A 74 -10.69 8.38 5.42
N ASN A 75 -9.78 9.21 5.96
CA ASN A 75 -10.12 10.58 6.37
C ASN A 75 -10.29 11.49 5.14
N ASN A 76 -11.05 12.59 5.28
CA ASN A 76 -11.33 13.53 4.19
C ASN A 76 -10.07 14.13 3.53
N GLU A 77 -8.96 14.21 4.27
CA GLU A 77 -7.70 14.80 3.82
C GLU A 77 -6.64 13.74 3.42
N THR A 78 -7.02 12.46 3.36
CA THR A 78 -6.11 11.40 2.94
C THR A 78 -5.55 11.69 1.55
N LEU A 79 -4.24 11.66 1.39
CA LEU A 79 -3.64 11.69 0.07
C LEU A 79 -3.83 10.34 -0.62
N MET A 80 -4.68 10.30 -1.64
CA MET A 80 -4.83 9.14 -2.51
C MET A 80 -3.72 9.19 -3.54
N VAL A 81 -2.75 8.27 -3.44
CA VAL A 81 -1.55 8.24 -4.28
C VAL A 81 -1.66 7.10 -5.30
N LEU A 82 -1.86 7.45 -6.56
CA LEU A 82 -1.88 6.49 -7.67
C LEU A 82 -0.47 5.92 -7.89
N ILE A 83 -0.34 4.60 -7.94
CA ILE A 83 0.84 3.91 -8.47
C ILE A 83 0.57 3.54 -9.93
N PRO A 84 1.20 4.21 -10.90
CA PRO A 84 1.06 3.84 -12.31
C PRO A 84 1.96 2.64 -12.65
N PHE A 85 1.35 1.51 -13.01
CA PHE A 85 2.03 0.33 -13.53
C PHE A 85 1.98 0.23 -15.05
N LYS A 86 0.93 0.79 -15.67
CA LYS A 86 0.70 0.77 -17.12
C LYS A 86 0.06 2.07 -17.58
N SER A 87 0.20 2.39 -18.88
CA SER A 87 -0.39 3.60 -19.48
C SER A 87 -1.90 3.69 -19.24
N LEU A 88 -2.58 2.55 -19.25
CA LEU A 88 -4.01 2.45 -19.00
C LEU A 88 -4.43 2.96 -17.62
N ASP A 89 -3.53 2.96 -16.63
CA ASP A 89 -3.84 3.50 -15.30
C ASP A 89 -4.07 5.01 -15.34
N PHE A 90 -3.34 5.71 -16.23
CA PHE A 90 -3.56 7.14 -16.48
C PHE A 90 -4.86 7.39 -17.23
N THR A 91 -5.21 6.52 -18.19
CA THR A 91 -6.50 6.59 -18.89
C THR A 91 -7.65 6.50 -17.89
N TRP A 92 -7.63 5.52 -17.00
CA TRP A 92 -8.68 5.39 -15.98
C TRP A 92 -8.78 6.62 -15.08
N VAL A 93 -7.64 7.17 -14.61
CA VAL A 93 -7.67 8.42 -13.83
C VAL A 93 -8.27 9.58 -14.62
N MET A 94 -7.90 9.76 -15.88
CA MET A 94 -8.48 10.80 -16.73
C MET A 94 -9.99 10.61 -16.91
N GLU A 95 -10.45 9.38 -17.11
CA GLU A 95 -11.88 9.06 -17.24
C GLU A 95 -12.66 9.33 -15.94
N MET A 96 -12.04 9.16 -14.77
CA MET A 96 -12.65 9.52 -13.48
C MET A 96 -12.68 11.04 -13.27
N LEU A 97 -11.61 11.74 -13.64
CA LEU A 97 -11.50 13.20 -13.48
C LEU A 97 -12.42 13.97 -14.43
N LEU A 98 -12.59 13.47 -15.66
CA LEU A 98 -13.40 14.10 -16.70
C LEU A 98 -14.84 13.56 -16.75
N ASP A 99 -15.17 12.59 -15.91
CA ASP A 99 -16.46 11.91 -15.87
C ASP A 99 -16.98 11.46 -17.26
N THR A 100 -16.14 10.76 -18.02
CA THR A 100 -16.48 10.29 -19.37
C THR A 100 -17.61 9.25 -19.35
N ARG A 101 -18.49 9.22 -20.35
CA ARG A 101 -19.57 8.20 -20.40
C ARG A 101 -19.05 6.78 -20.62
N ASN A 102 -18.07 6.63 -21.50
CA ASN A 102 -17.43 5.35 -21.77
C ASN A 102 -16.21 5.20 -20.87
N LYS A 103 -16.16 4.10 -20.13
CA LYS A 103 -15.03 3.75 -19.25
C LYS A 103 -14.27 2.58 -19.84
N THR A 104 -12.95 2.69 -19.89
CA THR A 104 -12.10 1.61 -20.35
C THR A 104 -12.00 0.54 -19.27
N VAL A 105 -12.32 -0.70 -19.63
CA VAL A 105 -12.29 -1.85 -18.72
C VAL A 105 -11.38 -2.97 -19.22
N GLU A 106 -11.12 -3.02 -20.52
CA GLU A 106 -10.22 -4.00 -21.14
C GLU A 106 -8.77 -3.71 -20.77
N GLY A 107 -7.98 -4.75 -20.48
CA GLY A 107 -6.57 -4.63 -20.08
C GLY A 107 -6.34 -4.48 -18.56
N PHE A 108 -7.41 -4.40 -17.77
CA PHE A 108 -7.34 -4.53 -16.31
C PHE A 108 -7.64 -5.97 -15.89
N TRP A 109 -6.83 -6.52 -14.97
CA TRP A 109 -7.03 -7.90 -14.48
C TRP A 109 -8.23 -8.03 -13.55
N ARG A 110 -8.63 -6.93 -12.92
CA ARG A 110 -9.87 -6.77 -12.17
C ARG A 110 -10.53 -5.47 -12.62
N LYS A 111 -11.84 -5.51 -12.85
CA LYS A 111 -12.61 -4.34 -13.28
C LYS A 111 -12.45 -3.19 -12.27
N PRO A 112 -11.84 -2.05 -12.65
CA PRO A 112 -11.77 -0.89 -11.76
C PRO A 112 -13.16 -0.25 -11.64
N PRO A 113 -13.40 0.57 -10.61
CA PRO A 113 -14.69 1.20 -10.45
C PRO A 113 -14.95 2.20 -11.58
N SER A 114 -16.20 2.26 -12.04
CA SER A 114 -16.65 3.18 -13.09
C SER A 114 -16.93 4.60 -12.57
N GLU A 115 -17.02 4.76 -11.25
CA GLU A 115 -17.13 6.04 -10.55
C GLU A 115 -16.12 6.05 -9.41
N TRP A 116 -15.49 7.20 -9.16
CA TRP A 116 -14.54 7.37 -8.08
C TRP A 116 -14.81 8.68 -7.34
N LYS A 117 -15.59 8.58 -6.26
CA LYS A 117 -16.07 9.74 -5.48
C LYS A 117 -15.00 10.22 -4.52
N TRP A 118 -14.00 10.93 -5.06
CA TRP A 118 -12.91 11.48 -4.27
C TRP A 118 -12.63 12.95 -4.60
N ASN A 119 -12.17 13.69 -3.60
CA ASN A 119 -11.72 15.06 -3.81
C ASN A 119 -10.34 15.05 -4.51
N THR A 120 -10.35 15.45 -5.79
CA THR A 120 -9.18 15.40 -6.69
C THR A 120 -8.03 16.30 -6.24
N SER A 121 -8.27 17.30 -5.37
CA SER A 121 -7.21 18.12 -4.76
C SER A 121 -6.27 17.30 -3.85
N TYR A 122 -6.73 16.14 -3.37
CA TYR A 122 -5.95 15.18 -2.58
C TYR A 122 -5.43 13.99 -3.39
N LEU A 123 -5.65 13.96 -4.72
CA LEU A 123 -5.03 12.98 -5.60
C LEU A 123 -3.56 13.33 -5.87
N ARG A 124 -2.68 12.35 -5.82
CA ARG A 124 -1.28 12.46 -6.27
C ARG A 124 -0.94 11.28 -7.17
N ILE A 125 0.00 11.50 -8.07
CA ILE A 125 0.56 10.45 -8.92
C ILE A 125 1.96 10.15 -8.40
N LEU A 126 2.23 8.90 -8.05
CA LEU A 126 3.56 8.46 -7.66
C LEU A 126 4.48 8.51 -8.87
N HIS A 127 5.62 9.17 -8.73
CA HIS A 127 6.61 9.19 -9.79
C HIS A 127 7.10 7.76 -10.07
N PRO A 128 7.04 7.23 -11.31
CA PRO A 128 7.36 5.83 -11.64
C PRO A 128 8.77 5.38 -11.19
N TYR A 129 9.69 6.33 -11.07
CA TYR A 129 11.03 6.05 -10.55
C TYR A 129 11.03 5.47 -9.12
N VAL A 130 10.04 5.79 -8.27
CA VAL A 130 9.93 5.20 -6.92
C VAL A 130 9.67 3.70 -7.02
N THR A 131 8.76 3.28 -7.92
CA THR A 131 8.52 1.87 -8.22
C THR A 131 9.77 1.22 -8.83
N TYR A 132 10.42 1.88 -9.78
CA TYR A 132 11.67 1.40 -10.38
C TYR A 132 12.78 1.19 -9.34
N GLN A 133 12.94 2.11 -8.39
CA GLN A 133 13.94 1.99 -7.32
C GLN A 133 13.63 0.81 -6.40
N ALA A 134 12.37 0.68 -5.97
CA ALA A 134 11.91 -0.46 -5.18
C ALA A 134 12.25 -1.78 -5.88
N THR A 135 11.90 -1.91 -7.15
CA THR A 135 12.03 -3.15 -7.90
C THR A 135 13.48 -3.49 -8.27
N TYR A 136 14.21 -2.53 -8.83
CA TYR A 136 15.49 -2.82 -9.49
C TYR A 136 16.71 -2.37 -8.69
N LYS A 137 16.55 -1.49 -7.69
CA LYS A 137 17.65 -1.06 -6.83
C LYS A 137 17.60 -1.70 -5.45
N LEU A 138 16.42 -1.72 -4.80
CA LEU A 138 16.27 -2.30 -3.47
C LEU A 138 16.24 -3.84 -3.54
N LEU A 139 15.30 -4.40 -4.31
CA LEU A 139 15.16 -5.86 -4.47
C LEU A 139 16.12 -6.47 -5.49
N GLN A 140 16.82 -5.64 -6.27
CA GLN A 140 17.78 -6.08 -7.31
C GLN A 140 17.19 -7.09 -8.31
N LEU A 141 15.90 -6.99 -8.62
CA LEU A 141 15.26 -7.88 -9.58
C LEU A 141 15.82 -7.64 -10.99
N LYS A 142 15.68 -8.64 -11.87
CA LYS A 142 16.15 -8.52 -13.26
C LYS A 142 15.21 -7.62 -14.05
N LYS A 143 15.72 -6.57 -14.69
CA LYS A 143 14.96 -5.66 -15.57
C LYS A 143 14.24 -6.33 -16.74
N LYS A 144 14.77 -7.46 -17.22
CA LYS A 144 14.14 -8.28 -18.27
C LYS A 144 13.11 -9.26 -17.72
N GLY A 145 12.96 -9.37 -16.40
CA GLY A 145 11.97 -10.20 -15.75
C GLY A 145 10.58 -9.56 -15.79
N LYS A 146 9.54 -10.38 -15.64
CA LYS A 146 8.15 -9.92 -15.51
C LYS A 146 7.78 -9.51 -14.08
N GLN A 147 8.66 -9.78 -13.11
CA GLN A 147 8.41 -9.53 -11.70
C GLN A 147 8.71 -8.08 -11.32
N TYR A 148 7.88 -7.52 -10.45
CA TYR A 148 8.07 -6.20 -9.86
C TYR A 148 7.73 -6.21 -8.37
N SER A 149 8.08 -5.14 -7.65
CA SER A 149 7.80 -5.01 -6.22
C SER A 149 6.31 -4.96 -5.92
N THR A 150 5.89 -5.54 -4.80
CA THR A 150 4.55 -5.33 -4.24
C THR A 150 4.32 -3.86 -3.86
N THR A 151 3.05 -3.46 -3.76
CA THR A 151 2.66 -2.15 -3.21
C THR A 151 3.29 -1.89 -1.83
N GLY A 152 3.47 -2.92 -1.01
CA GLY A 152 4.12 -2.82 0.30
C GLY A 152 5.56 -2.34 0.22
N ILE A 153 6.39 -2.97 -0.62
CA ILE A 153 7.79 -2.55 -0.81
C ILE A 153 7.88 -1.17 -1.49
N ILE A 154 6.97 -0.86 -2.43
CA ILE A 154 6.90 0.48 -3.05
C ILE A 154 6.57 1.53 -1.99
N ALA A 155 5.63 1.26 -1.08
CA ALA A 155 5.28 2.15 0.01
C ALA A 155 6.42 2.33 1.02
N LEU A 156 7.18 1.27 1.30
CA LEU A 156 8.37 1.38 2.15
C LEU A 156 9.46 2.24 1.50
N ASN A 157 9.70 2.07 0.19
CA ASN A 157 10.62 2.94 -0.53
C ASN A 157 10.17 4.41 -0.48
N LEU A 158 8.88 4.68 -0.67
CA LEU A 158 8.32 6.02 -0.49
C LEU A 158 8.52 6.55 0.94
N ALA A 159 8.22 5.74 1.96
CA ALA A 159 8.35 6.11 3.36
C ALA A 159 9.80 6.48 3.71
N LEU A 160 10.78 5.68 3.26
CA LEU A 160 12.21 5.96 3.44
C LEU A 160 12.66 7.28 2.81
N HIS A 161 11.97 7.77 1.78
CA HIS A 161 12.25 9.07 1.16
C HIS A 161 11.60 10.26 1.88
N ILE A 162 10.50 10.07 2.59
CA ILE A 162 9.69 11.18 3.14
C ILE A 162 9.62 11.21 4.67
N CYS A 163 10.13 10.18 5.34
CA CYS A 163 10.05 10.01 6.79
C CYS A 163 11.44 10.01 7.42
N HIS A 164 11.49 10.35 8.71
CA HIS A 164 12.72 10.28 9.50
C HIS A 164 12.80 8.95 10.28
N GLU A 165 11.65 8.36 10.59
CA GLU A 165 11.51 7.06 11.25
C GLU A 165 10.42 6.27 10.52
N VAL A 166 10.69 5.01 10.18
CA VAL A 166 9.79 4.14 9.43
C VAL A 166 9.48 2.91 10.27
N ASN A 167 8.23 2.84 10.71
CA ASN A 167 7.66 1.68 11.38
C ASN A 167 6.81 0.87 10.40
N ILE A 168 6.68 -0.43 10.64
CA ILE A 168 5.77 -1.30 9.91
C ILE A 168 4.91 -2.12 10.87
N VAL A 169 3.74 -2.53 10.39
CA VAL A 169 2.84 -3.44 11.08
C VAL A 169 1.98 -4.16 10.04
N GLY A 170 1.59 -5.41 10.28
CA GLY A 170 0.77 -6.18 9.34
C GLY A 170 1.48 -6.55 8.05
N PHE A 171 2.81 -6.74 8.09
CA PHE A 171 3.61 -7.26 6.98
C PHE A 171 3.83 -8.77 7.13
N GLY A 172 4.17 -9.41 6.01
CA GLY A 172 4.41 -10.85 5.94
C GLY A 172 3.27 -11.61 5.30
N TYR A 173 3.56 -12.85 4.94
CA TYR A 173 2.66 -13.77 4.26
C TYR A 173 2.59 -15.08 5.07
N PRO A 174 1.47 -15.82 5.00
CA PRO A 174 1.45 -17.21 5.42
C PRO A 174 2.55 -18.03 4.74
N GLU A 175 2.89 -19.19 5.29
CA GLU A 175 3.82 -20.09 4.64
C GLU A 175 3.29 -20.52 3.26
N ARG A 176 4.18 -20.78 2.30
CA ARG A 176 3.80 -21.07 0.91
C ARG A 176 2.84 -22.26 0.74
N HIS A 177 2.86 -23.19 1.68
CA HIS A 177 2.00 -24.38 1.69
C HIS A 177 0.83 -24.28 2.68
N ASP A 178 0.67 -23.13 3.34
CA ASP A 178 -0.47 -22.84 4.20
C ASP A 178 -1.66 -22.36 3.36
N ASN A 179 -2.59 -23.28 3.13
CA ASN A 179 -3.82 -23.02 2.39
C ASN A 179 -5.02 -22.73 3.31
N THR A 180 -4.77 -22.56 4.62
CA THR A 180 -5.81 -22.40 5.64
C THR A 180 -5.87 -20.97 6.15
N THR A 181 -4.72 -20.34 6.34
CA THR A 181 -4.63 -18.97 6.84
C THR A 181 -4.92 -17.98 5.71
N PRO A 182 -5.92 -17.08 5.88
CA PRO A 182 -6.12 -15.99 4.94
C PRO A 182 -4.89 -15.10 4.84
N VAL A 183 -4.64 -14.55 3.66
CA VAL A 183 -3.54 -13.61 3.44
C VAL A 183 -3.86 -12.28 4.09
N HIS A 184 -5.11 -11.81 3.98
CA HIS A 184 -5.52 -10.51 4.47
C HIS A 184 -6.30 -10.57 5.78
N TYR A 185 -6.23 -9.50 6.57
CA TYR A 185 -6.98 -9.39 7.83
C TYR A 185 -8.50 -9.24 7.68
N TYR A 186 -8.99 -9.00 6.46
CA TYR A 186 -10.35 -8.55 6.17
C TYR A 186 -11.14 -9.45 5.20
N ASP A 187 -10.49 -10.44 4.60
CA ASP A 187 -11.13 -11.38 3.70
C ASP A 187 -10.71 -12.82 4.01
N THR A 188 -11.19 -13.75 3.20
CA THR A 188 -10.85 -15.16 3.28
C THR A 188 -10.01 -15.60 2.08
N GLU A 189 -9.32 -14.67 1.40
CA GLU A 189 -8.47 -14.98 0.26
C GLU A 189 -7.17 -15.61 0.74
N HIS A 190 -6.73 -16.67 0.04
CA HIS A 190 -5.47 -17.37 0.31
C HIS A 190 -4.40 -17.00 -0.73
N LEU A 191 -3.17 -17.43 -0.50
CA LEU A 191 -2.05 -17.16 -1.40
C LEU A 191 -2.34 -17.72 -2.80
N SER A 192 -2.31 -16.84 -3.81
CA SER A 192 -2.49 -17.21 -5.21
C SER A 192 -1.16 -17.49 -5.89
N GLN A 193 -1.14 -18.40 -6.88
CA GLN A 193 0.07 -18.65 -7.67
C GLN A 193 0.45 -17.42 -8.50
N GLU A 194 -0.54 -16.64 -8.93
CA GLU A 194 -0.38 -15.38 -9.66
C GLU A 194 0.45 -14.37 -8.87
N LEU A 195 0.25 -14.27 -7.55
CA LEU A 195 1.05 -13.41 -6.69
C LEU A 195 2.54 -13.74 -6.81
N PHE A 196 2.91 -15.03 -6.76
CA PHE A 196 4.31 -15.48 -6.87
C PHE A 196 4.88 -15.35 -8.29
N MET A 197 4.02 -15.38 -9.31
CA MET A 197 4.45 -15.12 -10.70
C MET A 197 4.80 -13.64 -10.92
N MET A 198 4.05 -12.74 -10.29
CA MET A 198 4.19 -11.29 -10.45
C MET A 198 5.19 -10.66 -9.48
N HIS A 199 5.38 -11.28 -8.30
CA HIS A 199 6.25 -10.75 -7.25
C HIS A 199 7.21 -11.82 -6.75
N ASN A 200 8.44 -11.41 -6.43
CA ASN A 200 9.40 -12.29 -5.78
C ASN A 200 9.31 -12.11 -4.25
N ILE A 201 8.34 -12.78 -3.63
CA ILE A 201 8.03 -12.63 -2.20
C ILE A 201 9.23 -12.98 -1.32
N THR A 202 10.03 -13.98 -1.70
CA THR A 202 11.26 -14.34 -0.98
C THR A 202 12.25 -13.18 -0.96
N ALA A 203 12.53 -12.56 -2.12
CA ALA A 203 13.43 -11.40 -2.18
C ALA A 203 12.89 -10.20 -1.37
N GLU A 204 11.57 -10.00 -1.32
CA GLU A 204 10.95 -8.96 -0.50
C GLU A 204 11.11 -9.22 1.00
N GLN A 205 10.90 -10.46 1.44
CA GLN A 205 11.07 -10.87 2.83
C GLN A 205 12.54 -10.75 3.27
N GLU A 206 13.48 -11.25 2.47
CA GLU A 206 14.92 -11.14 2.73
C GLU A 206 15.38 -9.68 2.83
N TRP A 207 14.93 -8.83 1.89
CA TRP A 207 15.24 -7.42 1.93
C TRP A 207 14.67 -6.75 3.18
N LEU A 208 13.40 -7.02 3.51
CA LEU A 208 12.75 -6.40 4.66
C LEU A 208 13.42 -6.82 5.98
N LEU A 209 13.73 -8.11 6.16
CA LEU A 209 14.47 -8.61 7.32
C LEU A 209 15.81 -7.90 7.48
N LYS A 210 16.57 -7.75 6.40
CA LYS A 210 17.84 -7.03 6.40
C LYS A 210 17.70 -5.56 6.81
N MET A 211 16.62 -4.89 6.41
CA MET A 211 16.36 -3.50 6.80
C MET A 211 15.99 -3.38 8.28
N ILE A 212 15.26 -4.37 8.81
CA ILE A 212 14.93 -4.46 10.24
C ILE A 212 16.17 -4.70 11.08
N GLU A 213 17.00 -5.68 10.72
CA GLU A 213 18.25 -6.01 11.43
C GLU A 213 19.24 -4.83 11.46
N ARG A 214 19.21 -3.97 10.43
CA ARG A 214 20.03 -2.76 10.36
C ARG A 214 19.43 -1.55 11.10
N GLY A 215 18.26 -1.70 11.71
CA GLY A 215 17.56 -0.61 12.41
C GLY A 215 17.06 0.50 11.47
N MET A 216 16.96 0.24 10.17
CA MET A 216 16.43 1.22 9.21
C MET A 216 14.90 1.24 9.17
N ILE A 217 14.29 0.10 9.50
CA ILE A 217 12.84 -0.09 9.63
C ILE A 217 12.58 -0.80 10.95
N SER A 218 11.58 -0.35 11.71
CA SER A 218 11.15 -1.01 12.94
C SER A 218 9.85 -1.78 12.70
N ASP A 219 9.82 -3.06 13.04
CA ASP A 219 8.59 -3.88 12.95
C ASP A 219 7.88 -3.87 14.31
N LEU A 220 6.73 -3.21 14.40
CA LEU A 220 5.97 -3.06 15.64
C LEU A 220 5.42 -4.38 16.17
N MET A 221 5.38 -5.43 15.33
CA MET A 221 4.96 -6.76 15.72
C MET A 221 6.11 -7.62 16.28
N ARG A 222 7.34 -7.12 16.22
CA ARG A 222 8.52 -7.76 16.82
C ARG A 222 8.95 -6.96 18.06
N PRO A 223 9.19 -7.63 19.20
CA PRO A 223 9.66 -6.98 20.42
C PRO A 223 11.07 -6.42 20.28
#